data_AF-A0A179GGE1-F1
#
_entry.id   AF-A0A179GGE1-F1
#
_cell.length_a   1.000
_cell.length_b   1.000
_cell.length_c   1.000
_cell.angle_alpha   90.00
_cell.angle_beta   90.00
_cell.angle_gamma   90.00
#
_symmetry.space_group_name_H-M   'P 1'
#
loop_
_entity.id
_entity.type
_entity.pdbx_description
1 polymer ?
#
loop_
_entity_poly.entity_id
_entity_poly.type
_entity_poly.pdbx_seq_one_letter_code
_entity_poly.pdbx_strand_id
1 'polypeptide(L)'
;MQEVENGQGANYEVMDPDYYRKVVIRMYWDDSTTPNVLAPLGDFFCVGHSIAANFQSLPFTASVKPTEDKKFGGAAALNCYLPMPFNKRARIEVENQNDIAYFQYFYIDYDIQLQPHGPETLFFHAHWRRQNPTSGWAPPDLQTNSLEANVPNLDGKANYVLLETTGAGAYIGCNHSVYHFQGSWWGEGDDMIFIDDDTWPPSMHGTGSEDYFSQGWGMQKNAFPFAGSIVHEGEMPHYQVSYRWHLPDPVRFNTRIKVTMESGHANHLSDDWSSTAYWYQTLPGPRLEIPSVSERLPPRAEIVPPKQSENRSLTDKQIEMVKQRQQRLDEFVADKMKWLERRAADSRKRAAQNKEWAADVRRRYEASSKQNQQS
;
A
#
# COMPACT_ATOMS: atom_id res chain seq x y z
N MET A 1 -2.33 -15.47 -23.20
CA MET A 1 -1.47 -14.29 -23.01
C MET A 1 -2.22 -13.42 -22.01
N GLN A 2 -1.62 -13.05 -20.87
CA GLN A 2 -2.22 -12.11 -19.90
C GLN A 2 -2.07 -10.69 -20.45
N GLU A 3 -2.77 -10.43 -21.54
CA GLU A 3 -2.92 -9.10 -22.09
C GLU A 3 -4.41 -8.94 -22.28
N VAL A 4 -4.95 -7.87 -21.70
CA VAL A 4 -6.30 -7.32 -21.92
C VAL A 4 -7.31 -8.40 -22.29
N GLU A 5 -8.08 -8.88 -21.30
CA GLU A 5 -9.40 -9.50 -21.49
C GLU A 5 -9.52 -10.21 -22.85
N ASN A 6 -9.26 -11.52 -22.93
CA ASN A 6 -9.56 -12.32 -24.14
C ASN A 6 -10.85 -11.78 -24.76
N GLY A 7 -10.74 -10.98 -25.84
CA GLY A 7 -11.76 -10.01 -26.20
C GLY A 7 -13.12 -10.69 -26.22
N GLN A 8 -13.99 -10.37 -25.26
CA GLN A 8 -15.35 -10.90 -25.13
C GLN A 8 -15.49 -12.40 -24.76
N GLY A 9 -14.54 -13.00 -24.02
CA GLY A 9 -14.58 -14.41 -23.60
C GLY A 9 -14.41 -14.65 -22.08
N ALA A 10 -14.60 -15.91 -21.67
CA ALA A 10 -14.35 -16.37 -20.30
C ALA A 10 -12.87 -16.20 -19.93
N ASN A 11 -12.61 -15.43 -18.86
CA ASN A 11 -11.31 -15.36 -18.22
C ASN A 11 -11.23 -16.49 -17.17
N TYR A 12 -10.36 -17.47 -17.40
CA TYR A 12 -10.18 -18.62 -16.52
C TYR A 12 -9.12 -18.38 -15.42
N GLU A 13 -8.59 -17.16 -15.32
CA GLU A 13 -7.62 -16.78 -14.31
C GLU A 13 -8.31 -16.03 -13.17
N VAL A 14 -8.33 -16.67 -12.00
CA VAL A 14 -8.80 -16.06 -10.75
C VAL A 14 -7.66 -15.24 -10.19
N MET A 15 -7.80 -13.91 -10.22
CA MET A 15 -6.94 -13.04 -9.43
C MET A 15 -7.34 -13.18 -7.97
N ASP A 16 -6.33 -13.31 -7.11
CA ASP A 16 -6.59 -13.32 -5.67
C ASP A 16 -7.12 -11.94 -5.24
N PRO A 17 -8.30 -11.84 -4.63
CA PRO A 17 -8.85 -10.55 -4.16
C PRO A 17 -7.90 -9.79 -3.21
N ASP A 18 -6.94 -10.48 -2.58
CA ASP A 18 -6.02 -9.91 -1.60
C ASP A 18 -4.58 -9.74 -2.14
N TYR A 19 -4.32 -9.93 -3.44
CA TYR A 19 -2.91 -9.92 -3.93
C TYR A 19 -2.17 -8.62 -3.62
N TYR A 20 -2.87 -7.48 -3.57
CA TYR A 20 -2.28 -6.18 -3.24
C TYR A 20 -1.69 -6.13 -1.82
N ARG A 21 -2.18 -6.99 -0.91
CA ARG A 21 -1.67 -7.18 0.45
C ARG A 21 -0.67 -8.34 0.56
N LYS A 22 -0.66 -9.26 -0.40
CA LYS A 22 0.23 -10.44 -0.43
C LYS A 22 1.52 -10.21 -1.20
N VAL A 23 1.53 -9.31 -2.18
CA VAL A 23 2.74 -8.90 -2.88
C VAL A 23 3.40 -7.76 -2.10
N VAL A 24 4.69 -7.89 -1.78
CA VAL A 24 5.45 -6.93 -0.98
C VAL A 24 6.50 -6.24 -1.84
N ILE A 25 6.61 -4.92 -1.72
CA ILE A 25 7.69 -4.13 -2.33
C ILE A 25 8.73 -3.76 -1.28
N ARG A 26 10.01 -3.92 -1.64
CA ARG A 26 11.15 -3.45 -0.85
C ARG A 26 12.07 -2.60 -1.71
N MET A 27 12.55 -1.49 -1.15
CA MET A 27 13.58 -0.69 -1.79
C MET A 27 14.74 -0.46 -0.83
N TYR A 28 15.95 -0.50 -1.37
CA TYR A 28 17.20 -0.30 -0.64
C TYR A 28 18.02 0.75 -1.36
N TRP A 29 18.48 1.75 -0.61
CA TRP A 29 19.37 2.79 -1.13
C TRP A 29 20.79 2.53 -0.70
N ASP A 30 21.70 2.69 -1.66
CA ASP A 30 23.14 2.53 -1.50
C ASP A 30 23.51 1.18 -0.87
N ASP A 31 24.23 1.22 0.25
CA ASP A 31 24.70 0.05 0.96
C ASP A 31 23.80 -0.35 2.14
N SER A 32 22.57 0.17 2.20
CA SER A 32 21.61 -0.18 3.24
C SER A 32 21.35 -1.69 3.25
N THR A 33 21.58 -2.31 4.40
CA THR A 33 21.37 -3.75 4.62
C THR A 33 19.91 -4.08 4.93
N THR A 34 19.15 -3.11 5.46
CA THR A 34 17.71 -3.16 5.67
C THR A 34 16.97 -2.33 4.61
N PRO A 35 15.72 -2.66 4.27
CA PRO A 35 14.94 -1.87 3.31
C PRO A 35 14.57 -0.50 3.90
N ASN A 36 14.65 0.54 3.08
CA ASN A 36 14.18 1.90 3.38
C ASN A 36 12.71 2.10 3.01
N VAL A 37 12.22 1.28 2.08
CA VAL A 37 10.80 1.16 1.74
C VAL A 37 10.36 -0.27 2.02
N LEU A 38 9.30 -0.45 2.82
CA LEU A 38 8.69 -1.74 3.09
C LEU A 38 7.17 -1.60 3.23
N ALA A 39 6.44 -2.10 2.25
CA ALA A 39 4.97 -2.07 2.24
C ALA A 39 4.42 -3.20 1.36
N PRO A 40 3.15 -3.62 1.57
CA PRO A 40 2.43 -4.30 0.51
C PRO A 40 2.38 -3.41 -0.73
N LEU A 41 2.48 -4.03 -1.91
CA LEU A 41 2.58 -3.31 -3.18
C LEU A 41 1.38 -2.40 -3.39
N GLY A 42 0.17 -2.87 -3.07
CA GLY A 42 -1.03 -2.04 -3.19
C GLY A 42 -0.97 -0.80 -2.31
N ASP A 43 -0.71 -0.98 -1.02
CA ASP A 43 -0.66 0.12 -0.06
C ASP A 43 0.46 1.13 -0.35
N PHE A 44 1.58 0.70 -0.95
CA PHE A 44 2.61 1.62 -1.42
C PHE A 44 2.08 2.57 -2.50
N PHE A 45 1.19 2.10 -3.36
CA PHE A 45 0.53 2.89 -4.42
C PHE A 45 -0.87 3.37 -4.01
N CYS A 46 -1.17 3.42 -2.70
CA CYS A 46 -2.43 3.86 -2.12
C CYS A 46 -3.66 3.00 -2.47
N VAL A 47 -3.47 1.76 -2.91
CA VAL A 47 -4.53 0.75 -3.05
C VAL A 47 -4.80 0.11 -1.69
N GLY A 48 -5.53 0.83 -0.84
CA GLY A 48 -5.94 0.39 0.48
C GLY A 48 -6.92 -0.79 0.42
N HIS A 49 -6.90 -1.66 1.45
CA HIS A 49 -7.79 -2.83 1.56
C HIS A 49 -7.74 -3.83 0.38
N SER A 50 -6.74 -3.74 -0.51
CA SER A 50 -6.74 -4.40 -1.83
C SER A 50 -7.88 -3.98 -2.77
N ILE A 51 -8.55 -2.85 -2.51
CA ILE A 51 -9.63 -2.34 -3.35
C ILE A 51 -9.04 -1.37 -4.38
N ALA A 52 -9.00 -1.78 -5.64
CA ALA A 52 -8.54 -0.91 -6.72
C ALA A 52 -9.60 0.16 -7.02
N ALA A 53 -9.20 1.43 -7.07
CA ALA A 53 -10.06 2.54 -7.48
C ALA A 53 -9.27 3.57 -8.28
N ASN A 54 -9.94 4.25 -9.22
CA ASN A 54 -9.32 5.37 -9.93
C ASN A 54 -9.08 6.55 -8.97
N PHE A 55 -7.85 7.05 -8.95
CA PHE A 55 -7.55 8.33 -8.29
C PHE A 55 -6.33 9.01 -8.91
N GLN A 56 -6.26 10.31 -8.71
CA GLN A 56 -5.11 11.12 -9.10
C GLN A 56 -4.69 12.03 -7.94
N SER A 57 -3.42 11.96 -7.59
CA SER A 57 -2.73 12.92 -6.73
C SER A 57 -1.43 13.35 -7.40
N LEU A 58 -0.65 14.23 -6.77
CA LEU A 58 0.68 14.58 -7.28
C LEU A 58 1.69 13.42 -7.16
N PRO A 59 1.86 12.76 -6.00
CA PRO A 59 2.79 11.64 -5.87
C PRO A 59 2.37 10.35 -6.58
N PHE A 60 1.07 10.03 -6.56
CA PHE A 60 0.56 8.74 -7.01
C PHE A 60 -0.67 8.87 -7.89
N THR A 61 -0.80 7.99 -8.87
CA THR A 61 -2.03 7.79 -9.64
C THR A 61 -2.33 6.30 -9.76
N ALA A 62 -3.62 5.96 -9.72
CA ALA A 62 -4.12 4.65 -10.09
C ALA A 62 -5.17 4.80 -11.19
N SER A 63 -4.98 4.06 -12.28
CA SER A 63 -5.95 3.95 -13.36
C SER A 63 -6.51 2.55 -13.41
N VAL A 64 -7.83 2.45 -13.29
CA VAL A 64 -8.57 1.20 -13.15
C VAL A 64 -9.63 1.12 -14.23
N LYS A 65 -9.71 -0.03 -14.91
CA LYS A 65 -10.78 -0.28 -15.88
C LYS A 65 -12.13 -0.23 -15.16
N PRO A 66 -13.20 0.32 -15.76
CA PRO A 66 -14.52 0.41 -15.09
C PRO A 66 -15.07 -0.89 -14.50
N THR A 67 -14.74 -2.05 -15.06
CA THR A 67 -15.19 -3.37 -14.54
C THR A 67 -14.37 -3.89 -13.36
N GLU A 68 -13.24 -3.26 -13.06
CA GLU A 68 -12.35 -3.58 -11.95
C GLU A 68 -12.35 -2.48 -10.88
N ASP A 69 -13.04 -1.36 -11.12
CA ASP A 69 -13.15 -0.24 -10.18
C ASP A 69 -13.94 -0.69 -8.93
N LYS A 70 -13.42 -0.32 -7.76
CA LYS A 70 -13.94 -0.65 -6.43
C LYS A 70 -14.09 -2.16 -6.18
N LYS A 71 -13.20 -2.95 -6.77
CA LYS A 71 -13.17 -4.41 -6.60
C LYS A 71 -11.90 -4.84 -5.85
N PHE A 72 -12.07 -5.79 -4.94
CA PHE A 72 -10.95 -6.47 -4.30
C PHE A 72 -10.11 -7.20 -5.35
N GLY A 73 -8.82 -6.89 -5.41
CA GLY A 73 -7.91 -7.45 -6.40
C GLY A 73 -8.25 -7.02 -7.83
N GLY A 74 -8.92 -5.87 -8.01
CA GLY A 74 -9.16 -5.30 -9.32
C GLY A 74 -7.84 -4.92 -10.00
N ALA A 75 -7.68 -5.26 -11.28
CA ALA A 75 -6.46 -4.91 -12.00
C ALA A 75 -6.34 -3.40 -12.22
N ALA A 76 -5.17 -2.83 -11.91
CA ALA A 76 -4.90 -1.40 -12.02
C ALA A 76 -3.50 -1.11 -12.59
N ALA A 77 -3.36 0.02 -13.28
CA ALA A 77 -2.08 0.66 -13.55
C ALA A 77 -1.75 1.61 -12.39
N LEU A 78 -0.56 1.48 -11.81
CA LEU A 78 -0.15 2.20 -10.60
C LEU A 78 1.14 2.98 -10.88
N ASN A 79 1.14 4.29 -10.62
CA ASN A 79 2.29 5.16 -10.87
C ASN A 79 2.72 5.89 -9.61
N CYS A 80 4.03 6.11 -9.48
CA CYS A 80 4.67 6.90 -8.43
C CYS A 80 5.61 7.90 -9.08
N TYR A 81 5.51 9.17 -8.68
CA TYR A 81 6.26 10.30 -9.22
C TYR A 81 7.21 10.93 -8.19
N LEU A 82 7.38 10.29 -7.02
CA LEU A 82 8.28 10.79 -5.98
C LEU A 82 9.74 10.55 -6.37
N PRO A 83 10.63 11.56 -6.22
CA PRO A 83 12.05 11.40 -6.47
C PRO A 83 12.68 10.46 -5.43
N MET A 84 13.49 9.50 -5.87
CA MET A 84 14.14 8.53 -4.96
C MET A 84 15.66 8.58 -5.17
N PRO A 85 16.37 9.51 -4.52
CA PRO A 85 17.81 9.69 -4.74
C PRO A 85 18.62 8.50 -4.21
N PHE A 86 19.73 8.20 -4.88
CA PHE A 86 20.73 7.22 -4.45
C PHE A 86 22.11 7.61 -5.03
N ASN A 87 23.19 7.32 -4.32
CA ASN A 87 24.55 7.66 -4.76
C ASN A 87 25.27 6.48 -5.42
N LYS A 88 25.13 5.29 -4.84
CA LYS A 88 25.85 4.07 -5.23
C LYS A 88 24.96 3.12 -6.01
N ARG A 89 23.77 2.81 -5.49
CA ARG A 89 22.81 1.90 -6.13
C ARG A 89 21.41 2.05 -5.57
N ALA A 90 20.43 1.70 -6.38
CA ALA A 90 19.07 1.39 -5.96
C ALA A 90 18.81 -0.10 -6.19
N ARG A 91 18.21 -0.77 -5.21
CA ARG A 91 17.69 -2.14 -5.38
C ARG A 91 16.21 -2.14 -5.05
N ILE A 92 15.39 -2.57 -6.00
CA ILE A 92 13.95 -2.74 -5.82
C ILE A 92 13.65 -4.25 -5.92
N GLU A 93 12.98 -4.79 -4.91
CA GLU A 93 12.56 -6.18 -4.81
C GLU A 93 11.03 -6.23 -4.74
N VAL A 94 10.43 -7.12 -5.51
CA VAL A 94 9.00 -7.44 -5.43
C VAL A 94 8.89 -8.92 -5.09
N GLU A 95 8.24 -9.22 -3.97
CA GLU A 95 8.06 -10.58 -3.46
C GLU A 95 6.58 -10.95 -3.53
N ASN A 96 6.26 -12.00 -4.28
CA ASN A 96 4.93 -12.59 -4.25
C ASN A 96 4.83 -13.57 -3.08
N GLN A 97 4.12 -13.20 -2.00
CA GLN A 97 3.83 -14.09 -0.86
C GLN A 97 2.45 -14.75 -0.98
N ASN A 98 1.93 -14.86 -2.20
CA ASN A 98 0.66 -15.50 -2.51
C ASN A 98 0.86 -16.94 -2.98
N ASP A 99 -0.16 -17.77 -2.81
CA ASP A 99 -0.27 -19.12 -3.35
C ASP A 99 -0.57 -19.13 -4.85
N ILE A 100 -0.98 -17.97 -5.39
CA ILE A 100 -1.30 -17.76 -6.82
C ILE A 100 -0.14 -17.01 -7.49
N ALA A 101 0.17 -17.41 -8.73
CA ALA A 101 1.17 -16.73 -9.53
C ALA A 101 0.79 -15.27 -9.82
N TYR A 102 1.78 -14.40 -9.69
CA TYR A 102 1.64 -12.96 -9.89
C TYR A 102 2.48 -12.51 -11.09
N PHE A 103 1.91 -11.58 -11.88
CA PHE A 103 2.52 -11.03 -13.07
C PHE A 103 2.45 -9.51 -13.01
N GLN A 104 3.54 -8.85 -13.37
CA GLN A 104 3.65 -7.39 -13.32
C GLN A 104 4.44 -6.90 -14.54
N TYR A 105 3.93 -5.81 -15.11
CA TYR A 105 4.68 -4.96 -16.02
C TYR A 105 5.17 -3.74 -15.24
N PHE A 106 6.41 -3.33 -15.42
CA PHE A 106 6.93 -2.19 -14.68
C PHE A 106 7.87 -1.36 -15.54
N TYR A 107 7.94 -0.07 -15.19
CA TYR A 107 8.93 0.88 -15.64
C TYR A 107 9.59 1.48 -14.41
N ILE A 108 10.90 1.66 -14.47
CA ILE A 108 11.67 2.42 -13.48
C ILE A 108 12.50 3.40 -14.29
N ASP A 109 11.99 4.62 -14.37
CA ASP A 109 12.66 5.73 -15.04
C ASP A 109 13.51 6.48 -14.02
N TYR A 110 14.77 6.73 -14.36
CA TYR A 110 15.73 7.40 -13.48
C TYR A 110 16.78 8.15 -14.29
N ASP A 111 17.29 9.24 -13.71
CA ASP A 111 18.41 9.98 -14.26
C ASP A 111 19.73 9.50 -13.67
N ILE A 112 20.76 9.43 -14.51
CA ILE A 112 22.13 9.18 -14.06
C ILE A 112 22.84 10.52 -13.90
N GLN A 113 23.26 10.80 -12.67
CA GLN A 113 24.07 11.98 -12.34
C GLN A 113 25.54 11.59 -12.25
N LEU A 114 26.43 12.43 -12.78
CA LEU A 114 27.89 12.23 -12.68
C LEU A 114 28.41 12.56 -11.29
N GLN A 115 27.88 13.63 -10.70
CA GLN A 115 28.28 14.05 -9.37
C GLN A 115 27.40 13.34 -8.34
N PRO A 116 27.98 12.82 -7.25
CA PRO A 116 27.19 12.29 -6.16
C PRO A 116 26.36 13.41 -5.53
N HIS A 117 25.20 13.03 -5.01
CA HIS A 117 24.42 13.91 -4.16
C HIS A 117 25.21 14.27 -2.88
N GLY A 118 25.03 15.50 -2.41
CA GLY A 118 25.76 16.04 -1.26
C GLY A 118 25.40 15.37 0.08
N PRO A 119 26.12 15.67 1.17
CA PRO A 119 25.91 15.03 2.48
C PRO A 119 24.52 15.32 3.08
N GLU A 120 23.88 16.43 2.69
CA GLU A 120 22.54 16.84 3.12
C GLU A 120 21.40 16.10 2.39
N THR A 121 21.72 15.10 1.56
CA THR A 121 20.71 14.38 0.78
C THR A 121 19.87 13.49 1.67
N LEU A 122 18.55 13.69 1.60
CA LEU A 122 17.59 12.82 2.25
C LEU A 122 17.13 11.74 1.27
N PHE A 123 16.96 10.52 1.77
CA PHE A 123 16.58 9.36 1.00
C PHE A 123 15.12 9.03 1.24
N PHE A 124 14.43 8.60 0.18
CA PHE A 124 13.01 8.28 0.25
C PHE A 124 12.76 7.06 1.15
N HIS A 125 11.75 7.10 1.97
CA HIS A 125 11.32 6.00 2.82
C HIS A 125 9.80 5.87 2.77
N ALA A 126 9.34 4.64 2.93
CA ALA A 126 7.92 4.37 3.11
C ALA A 126 7.73 3.11 3.96
N HIS A 127 6.77 3.16 4.89
CA HIS A 127 6.51 2.03 5.79
C HIS A 127 5.03 1.85 5.98
N TRP A 128 4.59 0.60 5.80
CA TRP A 128 3.22 0.20 6.03
C TRP A 128 3.03 -0.33 7.46
N ARG A 129 1.94 0.11 8.11
CA ARG A 129 1.53 -0.32 9.44
C ARG A 129 0.04 -0.69 9.45
N ARG A 130 -0.35 -1.52 10.42
CA ARG A 130 -1.74 -1.86 10.72
C ARG A 130 -1.92 -2.09 12.21
N GLN A 131 -3.12 -1.74 12.68
CA GLN A 131 -3.59 -2.06 14.01
C GLN A 131 -5.04 -2.55 13.87
N ASN A 132 -5.29 -3.80 14.27
CA ASN A 132 -6.60 -4.42 14.22
C ASN A 132 -6.82 -5.29 15.47
N PRO A 133 -7.71 -4.90 16.39
CA PRO A 133 -8.38 -3.60 16.45
C PRO A 133 -7.43 -2.48 16.90
N THR A 134 -7.77 -1.22 16.63
CA THR A 134 -7.20 -0.06 17.31
C THR A 134 -7.50 -0.11 18.81
N SER A 135 -6.74 0.63 19.61
CA SER A 135 -6.80 0.58 21.08
C SER A 135 -7.96 1.40 21.67
N GLY A 136 -9.16 1.20 21.14
CA GLY A 136 -10.37 1.86 21.59
C GLY A 136 -10.77 1.48 23.01
N TRP A 137 -11.20 2.44 23.83
CA TRP A 137 -11.66 2.15 25.21
C TRP A 137 -13.19 2.00 25.34
N ALA A 138 -13.96 2.52 24.39
CA ALA A 138 -15.41 2.57 24.53
C ALA A 138 -16.11 1.30 24.02
N PRO A 139 -17.33 1.02 24.50
CA PRO A 139 -18.21 0.04 23.89
C PRO A 139 -18.53 0.39 22.42
N PRO A 140 -18.76 -0.61 21.54
CA PRO A 140 -18.98 -0.39 20.10
C PRO A 140 -20.20 0.47 19.72
N ASP A 141 -21.15 0.64 20.64
CA ASP A 141 -22.39 1.40 20.47
C ASP A 141 -22.31 2.82 21.05
N LEU A 142 -21.15 3.23 21.58
CA LEU A 142 -20.96 4.61 22.04
C LEU A 142 -21.00 5.58 20.85
N GLN A 143 -21.93 6.54 20.93
CA GLN A 143 -22.13 7.52 19.88
C GLN A 143 -21.01 8.58 19.91
N THR A 144 -20.36 8.78 18.77
CA THR A 144 -19.46 9.92 18.51
C THR A 144 -20.17 11.24 18.79
N ASN A 145 -19.49 12.23 19.35
CA ASN A 145 -20.03 13.55 19.74
C ASN A 145 -21.14 13.50 20.81
N SER A 146 -21.17 12.44 21.62
CA SER A 146 -22.00 12.36 22.83
C SER A 146 -21.30 12.96 24.05
N LEU A 147 -22.04 13.16 25.15
CA LEU A 147 -21.46 13.63 26.42
C LEU A 147 -20.47 12.60 26.99
N GLU A 148 -20.77 11.32 26.79
CA GLU A 148 -20.00 10.18 27.27
C GLU A 148 -18.68 9.99 26.53
N ALA A 149 -18.64 10.34 25.24
CA ALA A 149 -17.41 10.30 24.45
C ALA A 149 -16.45 11.46 24.75
N ASN A 150 -16.93 12.57 25.34
CA ASN A 150 -16.16 13.78 25.61
C ASN A 150 -15.20 13.62 26.80
N VAL A 151 -14.18 12.78 26.60
CA VAL A 151 -13.10 12.47 27.54
C VAL A 151 -11.80 13.02 26.97
N PRO A 152 -10.99 13.78 27.73
CA PRO A 152 -9.75 14.32 27.19
C PRO A 152 -8.68 13.23 27.02
N ASN A 153 -8.03 13.19 25.86
CA ASN A 153 -6.74 12.53 25.70
C ASN A 153 -5.62 13.50 26.09
N LEU A 154 -4.83 13.13 27.09
CA LEU A 154 -3.80 14.00 27.69
C LEU A 154 -2.38 13.48 27.50
N ASP A 155 -2.18 12.45 26.67
CA ASP A 155 -0.83 11.93 26.42
C ASP A 155 -0.61 11.31 25.03
N GLY A 156 -1.66 11.02 24.27
CA GLY A 156 -1.57 10.42 22.93
C GLY A 156 -0.97 9.01 22.91
N LYS A 157 -0.83 8.32 24.05
CA LYS A 157 -0.10 7.05 24.13
C LYS A 157 -0.81 5.90 23.41
N ALA A 158 -2.14 5.93 23.38
CA ALA A 158 -2.99 4.91 22.76
C ALA A 158 -3.28 5.18 21.27
N ASN A 159 -2.82 6.32 20.74
CA ASN A 159 -3.08 6.71 19.36
C ASN A 159 -2.51 5.69 18.38
N TYR A 160 -3.19 5.53 17.24
CA TYR A 160 -2.66 4.80 16.09
C TYR A 160 -1.39 5.50 15.59
N VAL A 161 -0.32 4.74 15.39
CA VAL A 161 0.98 5.28 14.94
C VAL A 161 1.12 5.14 13.42
N LEU A 162 1.10 6.27 12.72
CA LEU A 162 1.35 6.33 11.27
C LEU A 162 2.84 6.20 10.96
N LEU A 163 3.68 6.94 11.69
CA LEU A 163 5.13 6.96 11.54
C LEU A 163 5.80 7.17 12.91
N GLU A 164 6.87 6.43 13.15
CA GLU A 164 7.79 6.69 14.26
C GLU A 164 9.20 6.34 13.80
N THR A 165 10.10 7.32 13.80
CA THR A 165 11.48 7.14 13.35
C THR A 165 12.43 8.14 14.02
N THR A 166 13.73 7.83 13.96
CA THR A 166 14.84 8.68 14.39
C THR A 166 15.72 9.04 13.20
N GLY A 167 16.40 10.18 13.29
CA GLY A 167 17.23 10.76 12.24
C GLY A 167 16.79 12.18 11.91
N ALA A 168 17.36 12.76 10.86
CA ALA A 168 16.96 14.05 10.33
C ALA A 168 16.21 13.85 9.00
N GLY A 169 15.11 14.57 8.81
CA GLY A 169 14.27 14.35 7.65
C GLY A 169 13.02 15.23 7.56
N ALA A 170 12.12 14.80 6.68
CA ALA A 170 10.84 15.43 6.41
C ALA A 170 9.77 14.37 6.13
N TYR A 171 8.71 14.35 6.93
CA TYR A 171 7.49 13.60 6.64
C TYR A 171 6.69 14.31 5.56
N ILE A 172 6.30 13.57 4.52
CA ILE A 172 5.64 14.12 3.33
C ILE A 172 4.21 13.59 3.14
N GLY A 173 3.68 12.82 4.09
CA GLY A 173 2.28 12.40 4.10
C GLY A 173 2.08 10.89 4.14
N CYS A 174 0.82 10.49 3.97
CA CYS A 174 0.38 9.11 4.07
C CYS A 174 -0.85 8.82 3.20
N ASN A 175 -1.07 7.54 2.92
CA ASN A 175 -2.42 7.02 2.72
C ASN A 175 -2.86 6.24 3.96
N HIS A 176 -4.15 6.28 4.25
CA HIS A 176 -4.76 5.70 5.43
C HIS A 176 -6.03 4.96 5.05
N SER A 177 -6.12 3.69 5.43
CA SER A 177 -7.20 2.78 5.14
C SER A 177 -7.90 2.41 6.44
N VAL A 178 -9.17 2.76 6.55
CA VAL A 178 -10.04 2.47 7.69
C VAL A 178 -11.09 1.46 7.24
N TYR A 179 -11.19 0.35 7.95
CA TYR A 179 -12.35 -0.53 7.92
C TYR A 179 -13.17 -0.28 9.18
N HIS A 180 -14.21 0.55 9.04
CA HIS A 180 -15.06 1.00 10.13
C HIS A 180 -16.30 0.12 10.27
N PHE A 181 -16.42 -0.58 11.40
CA PHE A 181 -17.52 -1.51 11.65
C PHE A 181 -18.32 -1.16 12.92
N GLN A 182 -18.07 0.00 13.49
CA GLN A 182 -18.84 0.58 14.59
C GLN A 182 -19.89 1.55 14.00
N GLY A 183 -21.04 1.69 14.65
CA GLY A 183 -22.21 2.38 14.06
C GLY A 183 -22.18 3.91 14.13
N SER A 184 -21.01 4.51 14.36
CA SER A 184 -20.82 5.93 14.63
C SER A 184 -19.94 6.60 13.55
N TRP A 185 -19.38 7.77 13.84
CA TRP A 185 -18.45 8.46 12.93
C TRP A 185 -17.01 8.21 13.38
N TRP A 186 -16.16 7.72 12.48
CA TRP A 186 -14.79 7.33 12.80
C TRP A 186 -13.81 8.50 12.86
N GLY A 187 -14.14 9.62 12.20
CA GLY A 187 -13.17 10.66 11.87
C GLY A 187 -12.89 11.72 12.92
N GLU A 188 -13.53 11.73 14.10
CA GLU A 188 -13.26 12.80 15.12
C GLU A 188 -11.86 12.73 15.77
N GLY A 189 -11.02 11.77 15.40
CA GLY A 189 -9.73 11.58 16.05
C GLY A 189 -8.67 12.58 15.58
N ASP A 190 -8.02 13.27 16.52
CA ASP A 190 -7.01 14.28 16.21
C ASP A 190 -5.71 13.65 15.69
N ASP A 191 -5.08 14.27 14.68
CA ASP A 191 -3.67 14.01 14.39
C ASP A 191 -2.77 14.68 15.44
N MET A 192 -1.77 13.95 15.91
CA MET A 192 -0.80 14.44 16.90
C MET A 192 0.60 14.10 16.42
N ILE A 193 1.39 15.14 16.13
CA ILE A 193 2.75 15.02 15.59
C ILE A 193 3.76 15.57 16.60
N PHE A 194 4.56 14.68 17.16
CA PHE A 194 5.65 15.00 18.07
C PHE A 194 6.96 15.11 17.28
N ILE A 195 7.60 16.27 17.31
CA ILE A 195 8.83 16.56 16.58
C ILE A 195 9.96 16.76 17.59
N ASP A 196 11.10 16.11 17.34
CA ASP A 196 12.32 16.26 18.14
C ASP A 196 12.09 16.06 19.64
N ASP A 197 12.25 17.09 20.46
CA ASP A 197 12.12 17.05 21.92
C ASP A 197 10.70 17.33 22.43
N ASP A 198 9.71 17.38 21.54
CA ASP A 198 8.30 17.51 21.91
C ASP A 198 7.90 16.52 23.02
N THR A 199 7.12 17.06 23.95
CA THR A 199 6.41 16.31 24.99
C THR A 199 4.92 16.58 24.84
N TRP A 200 4.10 16.21 25.81
CA TRP A 200 2.70 16.62 25.80
C TRP A 200 2.55 18.11 26.20
N PRO A 201 1.78 18.92 25.44
CA PRO A 201 1.17 18.63 24.14
C PRO A 201 2.16 18.75 22.96
N PRO A 202 1.94 18.00 21.86
CA PRO A 202 2.80 18.05 20.67
C PRO A 202 2.78 19.44 20.00
N SER A 203 3.83 19.75 19.23
CA SER A 203 3.91 21.01 18.46
C SER A 203 2.85 21.10 17.35
N MET A 204 2.36 19.95 16.84
CA MET A 204 1.21 19.93 15.93
C MET A 204 0.13 19.02 16.50
N HIS A 205 -1.04 19.61 16.70
CA HIS A 205 -2.24 18.95 17.23
C HIS A 205 -3.43 19.36 16.37
N GLY A 206 -4.07 18.38 15.74
CA GLY A 206 -5.21 18.56 14.86
C GLY A 206 -6.53 18.73 15.58
N THR A 207 -7.60 18.59 14.81
CA THR A 207 -9.00 18.77 15.24
C THR A 207 -9.94 17.64 14.79
N GLY A 208 -9.43 16.70 14.00
CA GLY A 208 -10.18 15.59 13.43
C GLY A 208 -9.42 14.94 12.28
N SER A 209 -9.71 13.68 12.00
CA SER A 209 -9.12 12.91 10.92
C SER A 209 -9.58 13.44 9.57
N GLU A 210 -10.86 13.79 9.39
CA GLU A 210 -11.31 14.47 8.16
C GLU A 210 -10.60 15.79 7.93
N ASP A 211 -10.35 16.54 9.00
CA ASP A 211 -9.66 17.82 8.95
C ASP A 211 -8.18 17.61 8.58
N TYR A 212 -7.53 16.58 9.14
CA TYR A 212 -6.20 16.17 8.73
C TYR A 212 -6.18 15.85 7.22
N PHE A 213 -7.14 15.12 6.70
CA PHE A 213 -7.26 14.82 5.28
C PHE A 213 -7.81 15.99 4.43
N SER A 214 -7.82 17.22 4.98
CA SER A 214 -8.26 18.46 4.32
C SER A 214 -9.69 18.40 3.79
N GLN A 215 -10.54 17.66 4.51
CA GLN A 215 -11.99 17.59 4.32
C GLN A 215 -12.67 18.35 5.47
N GLY A 216 -13.97 18.15 5.62
CA GLY A 216 -14.75 18.71 6.72
C GLY A 216 -16.18 18.23 6.65
N TRP A 217 -16.83 18.09 7.82
CA TRP A 217 -18.16 17.48 7.94
C TRP A 217 -18.21 16.06 7.34
N GLY A 218 -17.20 15.25 7.66
CA GLY A 218 -17.00 13.92 7.11
C GLY A 218 -16.11 13.85 5.87
N MET A 219 -15.79 12.63 5.45
CA MET A 219 -15.04 12.39 4.21
C MET A 219 -15.86 12.75 2.98
N GLN A 220 -15.17 13.20 1.93
CA GLN A 220 -15.81 13.56 0.67
C GLN A 220 -15.36 12.64 -0.46
N LYS A 221 -16.20 12.49 -1.48
CA LYS A 221 -15.93 11.70 -2.70
C LYS A 221 -15.12 12.51 -3.72
N ASN A 222 -13.95 12.99 -3.31
CA ASN A 222 -13.04 13.76 -4.16
C ASN A 222 -11.60 13.25 -4.04
N ALA A 223 -10.79 13.48 -5.08
CA ALA A 223 -9.37 13.19 -5.09
C ALA A 223 -8.63 14.43 -5.64
N PHE A 224 -8.05 15.23 -4.75
CA PHE A 224 -7.29 16.42 -5.11
C PHE A 224 -5.78 16.15 -5.15
N PRO A 225 -4.98 17.05 -5.75
CA PRO A 225 -3.53 16.87 -5.85
C PRO A 225 -2.81 16.53 -4.53
N PHE A 226 -3.28 17.09 -3.40
CA PHE A 226 -2.62 16.95 -2.09
C PHE A 226 -3.39 16.14 -1.06
N ALA A 227 -4.71 15.99 -1.19
CA ALA A 227 -5.51 15.21 -0.25
C ALA A 227 -6.81 14.71 -0.90
N GLY A 228 -7.45 13.70 -0.32
CA GLY A 228 -8.69 13.16 -0.86
C GLY A 228 -9.05 11.77 -0.36
N SER A 229 -10.13 11.22 -0.90
CA SER A 229 -10.58 9.84 -0.74
C SER A 229 -10.38 9.06 -2.05
N ILE A 230 -9.76 7.89 -1.95
CA ILE A 230 -9.57 6.92 -3.04
C ILE A 230 -10.74 5.93 -3.07
N VAL A 231 -11.11 5.42 -1.90
CA VAL A 231 -12.31 4.62 -1.67
C VAL A 231 -13.11 5.31 -0.59
N HIS A 232 -14.40 5.52 -0.86
CA HIS A 232 -15.29 6.20 0.06
C HIS A 232 -16.35 5.23 0.61
N GLU A 233 -16.61 5.28 1.92
CA GLU A 233 -17.52 4.34 2.59
C GLU A 233 -18.95 4.38 2.05
N GLY A 234 -19.42 5.56 1.63
CA GLY A 234 -20.70 5.72 0.92
C GLY A 234 -20.76 5.14 -0.51
N GLU A 235 -19.71 4.47 -0.99
CA GLU A 235 -19.70 3.65 -2.22
C GLU A 235 -19.28 2.20 -1.94
N MET A 236 -18.39 2.01 -0.98
CA MET A 236 -17.94 0.72 -0.46
C MET A 236 -18.17 0.70 1.06
N PRO A 237 -19.36 0.27 1.54
CA PRO A 237 -19.71 0.32 2.96
C PRO A 237 -18.61 -0.24 3.85
N HIS A 238 -18.30 0.46 4.94
CA HIS A 238 -17.22 0.19 5.90
C HIS A 238 -15.81 0.50 5.43
N TYR A 239 -15.53 0.60 4.13
CA TYR A 239 -14.18 0.82 3.61
C TYR A 239 -13.96 2.28 3.24
N GLN A 240 -13.00 2.90 3.92
CA GLN A 240 -12.50 4.22 3.58
C GLN A 240 -11.00 4.13 3.31
N VAL A 241 -10.55 4.83 2.26
CA VAL A 241 -9.13 5.02 1.96
C VAL A 241 -8.92 6.48 1.64
N SER A 242 -8.19 7.19 2.51
CA SER A 242 -7.89 8.61 2.37
C SER A 242 -6.38 8.83 2.21
N TYR A 243 -5.98 9.99 1.70
CA TYR A 243 -4.57 10.39 1.63
C TYR A 243 -4.38 11.88 1.91
N ARG A 244 -3.19 12.24 2.40
CA ARG A 244 -2.71 13.62 2.54
C ARG A 244 -1.23 13.66 2.21
N TRP A 245 -0.80 14.68 1.45
CA TRP A 245 0.58 14.91 1.05
C TRP A 245 1.07 16.27 1.53
N HIS A 246 2.05 16.24 2.43
CA HIS A 246 2.77 17.42 2.92
C HIS A 246 3.91 17.83 1.98
N LEU A 247 3.59 18.01 0.68
CA LEU A 247 4.60 18.43 -0.32
C LEU A 247 4.92 19.93 -0.24
N PRO A 248 3.93 20.86 -0.23
CA PRO A 248 4.20 22.28 -0.04
C PRO A 248 4.53 22.63 1.41
N ASP A 249 4.16 21.76 2.36
CA ASP A 249 4.17 21.96 3.81
C ASP A 249 4.83 20.77 4.56
N PRO A 250 6.05 20.32 4.18
CA PRO A 250 6.68 19.15 4.79
C PRO A 250 6.92 19.33 6.29
N VAL A 251 6.63 18.28 7.06
CA VAL A 251 6.87 18.24 8.50
C VAL A 251 8.31 17.81 8.76
N ARG A 252 9.18 18.76 9.08
CA ARG A 252 10.62 18.54 9.25
C ARG A 252 10.98 18.16 10.68
N PHE A 253 12.02 17.34 10.82
CA PHE A 253 12.55 16.90 12.12
C PHE A 253 14.08 16.71 12.03
N ASN A 254 14.81 16.94 13.12
CA ASN A 254 16.27 16.84 13.14
C ASN A 254 16.79 15.57 13.85
N THR A 255 16.00 15.02 14.77
CA THR A 255 16.40 13.93 15.66
C THR A 255 15.38 12.80 15.67
N ARG A 256 14.08 13.10 15.73
CA ARG A 256 13.00 12.11 15.71
C ARG A 256 11.66 12.72 15.36
N ILE A 257 10.75 11.88 14.89
CA ILE A 257 9.34 12.24 14.68
C ILE A 257 8.44 11.08 15.08
N LYS A 258 7.30 11.40 15.69
CA LYS A 258 6.19 10.46 15.91
C LYS A 258 4.89 11.09 15.40
N VAL A 259 4.36 10.54 14.32
CA VAL A 259 3.08 10.93 13.70
C VAL A 259 2.02 9.94 14.16
N THR A 260 1.01 10.42 14.85
CA THR A 260 -0.07 9.59 15.39
C THR A 260 -1.44 10.20 15.08
N MET A 261 -2.48 9.39 15.20
CA MET A 261 -3.86 9.82 15.05
C MET A 261 -4.72 9.05 16.04
N GLU A 262 -5.67 9.72 16.68
CA GLU A 262 -6.62 9.04 17.54
C GLU A 262 -7.60 8.19 16.71
N SER A 263 -7.98 7.01 17.21
CA SER A 263 -9.06 6.22 16.60
C SER A 263 -10.42 6.68 17.13
N GLY A 264 -11.01 7.66 16.46
CA GLY A 264 -12.11 8.48 16.99
C GLY A 264 -11.64 9.39 18.13
N HIS A 265 -12.47 10.36 18.53
CA HIS A 265 -12.14 11.29 19.61
C HIS A 265 -11.63 10.55 20.85
N ALA A 266 -10.46 10.93 21.34
CA ALA A 266 -9.83 10.34 22.52
C ALA A 266 -9.65 8.81 22.47
N ASN A 267 -9.46 8.25 21.28
CA ASN A 267 -9.34 6.80 21.06
C ASN A 267 -10.54 6.01 21.60
N HIS A 268 -11.77 6.47 21.38
CA HIS A 268 -12.93 5.70 21.82
C HIS A 268 -13.23 4.49 20.92
N LEU A 269 -12.81 4.49 19.65
CA LEU A 269 -13.16 3.46 18.66
C LEU A 269 -12.11 2.36 18.52
N SER A 270 -12.59 1.12 18.33
CA SER A 270 -11.78 -0.09 18.06
C SER A 270 -12.00 -0.62 16.63
N ASP A 271 -11.42 0.01 15.61
CA ASP A 271 -11.57 -0.37 14.19
C ASP A 271 -10.33 -1.09 13.63
N ASP A 272 -10.35 -1.48 12.36
CA ASP A 272 -9.18 -1.98 11.65
C ASP A 272 -8.56 -0.88 10.78
N TRP A 273 -7.41 -0.39 11.22
CA TRP A 273 -6.70 0.74 10.61
C TRP A 273 -5.39 0.27 10.01
N SER A 274 -5.08 0.75 8.82
CA SER A 274 -3.75 0.59 8.24
C SER A 274 -3.31 1.84 7.47
N SER A 275 -2.01 2.03 7.30
CA SER A 275 -1.49 3.21 6.60
C SER A 275 -0.12 2.93 6.00
N THR A 276 0.19 3.60 4.91
CA THR A 276 1.58 3.78 4.45
C THR A 276 1.99 5.21 4.69
N ALA A 277 2.98 5.42 5.55
CA ALA A 277 3.63 6.72 5.72
C ALA A 277 4.79 6.86 4.74
N TYR A 278 5.01 8.07 4.24
CA TYR A 278 6.07 8.41 3.29
C TYR A 278 6.88 9.58 3.84
N TRP A 279 8.20 9.48 3.77
CA TRP A 279 9.09 10.53 4.27
C TRP A 279 10.44 10.47 3.58
N TYR A 280 11.24 11.51 3.77
CA TYR A 280 12.65 11.52 3.42
C TYR A 280 13.48 11.64 4.69
N GLN A 281 14.55 10.86 4.83
CA GLN A 281 15.48 11.02 5.95
C GLN A 281 16.91 10.63 5.57
N THR A 282 17.87 11.02 6.41
CA THR A 282 19.26 10.59 6.31
C THR A 282 19.41 9.06 6.49
N LEU A 283 20.49 8.52 5.93
CA LEU A 283 20.91 7.13 6.16
C LEU A 283 21.91 7.04 7.33
N PRO A 284 21.92 5.92 8.10
CA PRO A 284 21.06 4.74 7.96
C PRO A 284 19.60 5.04 8.36
N GLY A 285 18.65 4.44 7.63
CA GLY A 285 17.23 4.50 7.95
C GLY A 285 16.83 3.56 9.10
N PRO A 286 15.58 3.63 9.57
CA PRO A 286 15.07 2.71 10.58
C PRO A 286 15.02 1.27 10.05
N ARG A 287 15.04 0.30 10.97
CA ARG A 287 14.73 -1.09 10.63
C ARG A 287 13.21 -1.24 10.50
N LEU A 288 12.76 -1.50 9.28
CA LEU A 288 11.34 -1.69 8.98
C LEU A 288 10.95 -3.16 9.08
N GLU A 289 9.77 -3.40 9.63
CA GLU A 289 9.16 -4.73 9.74
C GLU A 289 7.72 -4.70 9.21
N ILE A 290 7.23 -5.84 8.74
CA ILE A 290 5.87 -5.97 8.22
C ILE A 290 5.22 -7.21 8.83
N PRO A 291 3.94 -7.12 9.27
CA PRO A 291 3.17 -8.27 9.73
C PRO A 291 3.17 -9.43 8.73
N SER A 292 2.90 -10.64 9.25
CA SER A 292 2.72 -11.83 8.40
C SER A 292 1.56 -11.65 7.42
N VAL A 293 1.47 -12.51 6.39
CA VAL A 293 0.40 -12.44 5.38
C VAL A 293 -0.98 -12.46 6.04
N SER A 294 -1.23 -13.38 6.97
CA SER A 294 -2.50 -13.52 7.66
C SER A 294 -2.88 -12.29 8.49
N GLU A 295 -1.89 -11.60 9.07
CA GLU A 295 -2.09 -10.42 9.93
C GLU A 295 -2.28 -9.12 9.15
N ARG A 296 -2.22 -9.15 7.82
CA ARG A 296 -2.41 -7.96 6.97
C ARG A 296 -3.48 -8.10 5.90
N LEU A 297 -4.24 -9.20 5.90
CA LEU A 297 -5.38 -9.32 4.99
C LEU A 297 -6.54 -8.43 5.46
N PRO A 298 -7.25 -7.79 4.51
CA PRO A 298 -8.41 -6.97 4.82
C PRO A 298 -9.55 -7.88 5.31
N PRO A 299 -10.36 -7.43 6.27
CA PRO A 299 -11.62 -8.09 6.60
C PRO A 299 -12.49 -8.10 5.35
N ARG A 300 -13.17 -9.22 5.08
CA ARG A 300 -14.13 -9.36 3.97
C ARG A 300 -15.30 -10.21 4.41
N ALA A 301 -16.47 -9.96 3.84
CA ALA A 301 -17.62 -10.84 4.04
C ALA A 301 -17.30 -12.25 3.52
N GLU A 302 -17.59 -13.27 4.32
CA GLU A 302 -17.45 -14.65 3.90
C GLU A 302 -18.45 -14.98 2.80
N ILE A 303 -17.95 -15.39 1.64
CA ILE A 303 -18.80 -15.93 0.57
C ILE A 303 -19.09 -17.38 0.94
N VAL A 304 -20.31 -17.66 1.38
CA VAL A 304 -20.77 -19.04 1.62
C VAL A 304 -20.79 -19.77 0.27
N PRO A 305 -19.99 -20.83 0.09
CA PRO A 305 -20.03 -21.60 -1.15
C PRO A 305 -21.44 -22.18 -1.37
N PRO A 306 -21.91 -22.29 -2.62
CA PRO A 306 -23.20 -22.90 -2.88
C PRO A 306 -23.19 -24.33 -2.33
N LYS A 307 -24.14 -24.62 -1.44
CA LYS A 307 -24.35 -25.99 -0.97
C LYS A 307 -24.79 -26.84 -2.15
N GLN A 308 -24.06 -27.91 -2.42
CA GLN A 308 -24.50 -28.90 -3.40
C GLN A 308 -25.81 -29.51 -2.88
N SER A 309 -26.83 -29.63 -3.75
CA SER A 309 -28.08 -30.28 -3.35
C SER A 309 -27.77 -31.75 -3.01
N GLU A 310 -27.82 -32.09 -1.73
CA GLU A 310 -27.75 -33.48 -1.30
C GLU A 310 -29.00 -34.20 -1.85
N ASN A 311 -28.81 -35.41 -2.38
CA ASN A 311 -29.88 -36.33 -2.82
C ASN A 311 -30.37 -36.25 -4.27
N ARG A 312 -29.47 -36.09 -5.26
CA ARG A 312 -29.79 -36.48 -6.64
C ARG A 312 -28.92 -37.63 -7.11
N SER A 313 -29.53 -38.77 -7.43
CA SER A 313 -28.86 -39.83 -8.19
C SER A 313 -28.49 -39.30 -9.57
N LEU A 314 -27.19 -39.32 -9.90
CA LEU A 314 -26.71 -38.99 -11.23
C LEU A 314 -27.04 -40.12 -12.20
N THR A 315 -27.40 -39.79 -13.44
CA THR A 315 -27.47 -40.78 -14.52
C THR A 315 -26.05 -41.21 -14.92
N ASP A 316 -25.90 -42.39 -15.56
CA ASP A 316 -24.60 -42.86 -16.05
C ASP A 316 -23.91 -41.83 -16.95
N LYS A 317 -24.67 -41.15 -17.80
CA LYS A 317 -24.17 -40.05 -18.64
C LYS A 317 -23.65 -38.88 -17.80
N GLN A 318 -24.33 -38.51 -16.71
CA GLN A 318 -23.86 -37.45 -15.82
C GLN A 318 -22.57 -37.85 -15.09
N ILE A 319 -22.47 -39.10 -14.62
CA ILE A 319 -21.25 -39.63 -14.00
C ILE A 319 -20.08 -39.58 -14.99
N GLU A 320 -20.30 -40.04 -16.23
CA GLU A 320 -19.27 -40.01 -17.28
C GLU A 320 -18.84 -38.57 -17.61
N MET A 321 -19.78 -37.62 -17.73
CA MET A 321 -19.44 -36.21 -17.96
C MET A 321 -18.65 -35.58 -16.81
N VAL A 322 -18.95 -35.93 -15.56
CA VAL A 322 -18.18 -35.48 -14.38
C VAL A 322 -16.76 -36.03 -14.43
N LYS A 323 -16.59 -37.31 -14.77
CA LYS A 323 -15.28 -37.94 -14.92
C LYS A 323 -14.46 -37.30 -16.03
N GLN A 324 -15.06 -37.08 -17.22
CA GLN A 324 -14.41 -36.39 -18.33
C GLN A 324 -14.05 -34.93 -18.00
N ARG A 325 -14.91 -34.22 -17.26
CA ARG A 325 -14.58 -32.88 -16.74
C ARG A 325 -13.36 -32.95 -15.83
N GLN A 326 -13.32 -33.88 -14.88
CA GLN A 326 -12.21 -33.99 -13.94
C GLN A 326 -10.89 -34.31 -14.65
N GLN A 327 -10.90 -35.25 -15.59
CA GLN A 327 -9.71 -35.57 -16.39
C GLN A 327 -9.19 -34.33 -17.15
N ARG A 328 -10.07 -33.58 -17.82
CA ARG A 328 -9.68 -32.34 -18.52
C ARG A 328 -9.14 -31.28 -17.57
N LEU A 329 -9.72 -31.17 -16.37
CA LEU A 329 -9.26 -30.24 -15.34
C LEU A 329 -7.85 -30.62 -14.85
N ASP A 330 -7.59 -31.89 -14.59
CA ASP A 330 -6.28 -32.38 -14.14
C ASP A 330 -5.20 -32.16 -15.19
N GLU A 331 -5.50 -32.46 -16.46
CA GLU A 331 -4.61 -32.18 -17.60
C GLU A 331 -4.32 -30.67 -17.76
N PHE A 332 -5.36 -29.83 -17.65
CA PHE A 332 -5.22 -28.37 -17.69
C PHE A 332 -4.34 -27.84 -16.54
N VAL A 333 -4.57 -28.31 -15.31
CA VAL A 333 -3.79 -27.89 -14.14
C VAL A 333 -2.33 -28.30 -14.31
N ALA A 334 -2.05 -29.52 -14.77
CA ALA A 334 -0.68 -29.99 -15.00
C ALA A 334 0.07 -29.16 -16.06
N ASP A 335 -0.58 -28.82 -17.18
CA ASP A 335 0.02 -27.96 -18.21
C ASP A 335 0.23 -26.53 -17.70
N LYS A 336 -0.75 -25.98 -16.96
CA LYS A 336 -0.65 -24.66 -16.33
C LYS A 336 0.55 -24.59 -15.38
N MET A 337 0.77 -25.59 -14.54
CA MET A 337 1.92 -25.61 -13.61
C MET A 337 3.26 -25.61 -14.36
N LYS A 338 3.41 -26.41 -15.42
CA LYS A 338 4.61 -26.39 -16.28
C LYS A 338 4.81 -25.02 -16.94
N TRP A 339 3.73 -24.37 -17.37
CA TRP A 339 3.80 -23.01 -17.91
C TRP A 339 4.27 -22.00 -16.86
N LEU A 340 3.74 -22.07 -15.62
CA LEU A 340 4.15 -21.21 -14.51
C LEU A 340 5.62 -21.37 -14.15
N GLU A 341 6.13 -22.60 -14.10
CA GLU A 341 7.56 -22.87 -13.84
C GLU A 341 8.46 -22.24 -14.90
N ARG A 342 8.11 -22.38 -16.19
CA ARG A 342 8.84 -21.72 -17.29
C ARG A 342 8.84 -20.19 -17.13
N ARG A 343 7.68 -19.60 -16.81
CA ARG A 343 7.57 -18.14 -16.59
C ARG A 343 8.39 -17.68 -15.39
N ALA A 344 8.42 -18.46 -14.30
CA ALA A 344 9.24 -18.18 -13.13
C ALA A 344 10.73 -18.21 -13.47
N ALA A 345 11.19 -19.20 -14.25
CA ALA A 345 12.58 -19.26 -14.73
C ALA A 345 12.93 -18.05 -15.61
N ASP A 346 12.05 -17.67 -16.55
CA ASP A 346 12.22 -16.49 -17.38
C ASP A 346 12.31 -15.20 -16.56
N SER A 347 11.49 -15.07 -15.51
CA SER A 347 11.51 -13.89 -14.63
C SER A 347 12.81 -13.79 -13.85
N ARG A 348 13.37 -14.91 -13.36
CA ARG A 348 14.70 -14.93 -12.71
C ARG A 348 15.80 -14.52 -13.68
N LYS A 349 15.73 -14.99 -14.94
CA LYS A 349 16.67 -14.61 -16.00
C LYS A 349 16.59 -13.11 -16.30
N ARG A 350 15.38 -12.56 -16.50
CA ARG A 350 15.17 -11.12 -16.71
C ARG A 350 15.67 -10.29 -15.52
N ALA A 351 15.44 -10.75 -14.29
CA ALA A 351 15.93 -10.06 -13.09
C ALA A 351 17.46 -9.98 -13.04
N ALA A 352 18.18 -11.03 -13.46
CA ALA A 352 19.64 -10.98 -13.60
C ALA A 352 20.07 -10.00 -14.72
N GLN A 353 19.42 -10.08 -15.89
CA GLN A 353 19.70 -9.20 -17.03
C GLN A 353 19.46 -7.72 -16.73
N ASN A 354 18.45 -7.38 -15.93
CA ASN A 354 18.21 -6.00 -15.51
C ASN A 354 19.42 -5.38 -14.80
N LYS A 355 20.15 -6.15 -14.00
CA LYS A 355 21.39 -5.69 -13.32
C LYS A 355 22.49 -5.40 -14.34
N GLU A 356 22.67 -6.31 -15.31
CA GLU A 356 23.67 -6.17 -16.36
C GLU A 356 23.38 -4.98 -17.27
N TRP A 357 22.12 -4.79 -17.67
CA TRP A 357 21.69 -3.66 -18.48
C TRP A 357 21.85 -2.33 -17.75
N ALA A 358 21.48 -2.25 -16.46
CA ALA A 358 21.69 -1.03 -15.67
C ALA A 358 23.18 -0.68 -15.56
N ALA A 359 24.05 -1.67 -15.33
CA ALA A 359 25.50 -1.47 -15.29
C ALA A 359 26.07 -1.02 -16.65
N ASP A 360 25.57 -1.59 -17.75
CA ASP A 360 25.97 -1.19 -19.10
C ASP A 360 25.55 0.24 -19.44
N VAL A 361 24.30 0.62 -19.13
CA VAL A 361 23.79 1.99 -19.32
C VAL A 361 24.68 2.99 -18.57
N ARG A 362 24.98 2.71 -17.29
CA ARG A 362 25.88 3.54 -16.47
C ARG A 362 27.27 3.69 -17.10
N ARG A 363 27.88 2.57 -17.50
CA ARG A 363 29.21 2.56 -18.14
C ARG A 363 29.23 3.36 -19.44
N ARG A 364 28.22 3.21 -20.30
CA ARG A 364 28.11 3.97 -21.56
C ARG A 364 27.94 5.46 -21.31
N TYR A 365 27.13 5.83 -20.31
CA TYR A 365 26.94 7.22 -19.91
C TYR A 365 28.25 7.86 -19.39
N GLU A 366 28.97 7.18 -18.50
CA GLU A 366 30.26 7.68 -17.99
C GLU A 366 31.31 7.84 -19.09
N ALA A 367 31.32 6.95 -20.08
CA ALA A 367 32.22 7.04 -21.23
C ALA A 367 31.91 8.25 -22.12
N SER A 368 30.63 8.51 -22.42
CA SER A 368 30.23 9.66 -23.26
C SER A 368 30.48 10.99 -22.54
N SER A 369 30.29 11.06 -21.22
CA SER A 369 30.57 12.26 -20.44
C SER A 369 32.05 12.63 -20.41
N LYS A 370 32.96 11.64 -20.34
CA LYS A 370 34.42 11.89 -20.39
C LYS A 370 34.87 12.45 -21.74
N GLN A 371 34.27 11.99 -22.85
CA GLN A 371 34.57 12.51 -24.19
C GLN A 371 34.18 13.98 -24.32
N ASN A 372 33.01 14.37 -23.81
CA ASN A 372 32.51 15.75 -23.87
C ASN A 372 33.28 16.73 -22.98
N GLN A 373 34.05 16.26 -21.99
CA GLN A 373 34.91 17.12 -21.15
C GLN A 373 36.31 17.33 -21.76
N GLN A 374 36.67 16.56 -22.79
CA GLN A 374 37.97 16.64 -23.48
C GLN A 374 37.91 17.41 -24.81
N SER A 375 36.70 17.70 -25.29
CA SER A 375 36.39 18.61 -26.42
C SER A 375 36.07 20.00 -25.92
#